data_AF-Q97L79-F1
#
_entry.id   AF-Q97L79-F1
#
_cell.length_a   1.000
_cell.length_b   1.000
_cell.length_c   1.000
_cell.angle_alpha   90.00
_cell.angle_beta   90.00
_cell.angle_gamma   90.00
#
_symmetry.space_group_name_H-M   'P 1'
#
loop_
_entity.id
_entity.type
_entity.pdbx_description
1 polymer ?
#
loop_
_entity_poly.entity_id
_entity_poly.type
_entity_poly.pdbx_seq_one_letter_code
_entity_poly.pdbx_strand_id
1 'polypeptide(L)'
;MQKLLNNFFLSEVLYRKVYDEYGEYVGKLWDIYVTADESYPRAIGYKIKKGGEYINYEFKSIHFYREDESRKIYMQVKAVKDTIMRKYSYLLSKNLLDKQIVDINGKKLVRVNDLRMAKMVGELKVIRS
;
A
#
# COMPACT_ATOMS: atom_id res chain seq x y z
N MET A 1 1.14 -22.71 2.56
CA MET A 1 0.79 -22.28 1.18
C MET A 1 0.64 -20.77 1.13
N GLN A 2 1.03 -20.10 0.03
CA GLN A 2 0.83 -18.65 -0.16
C GLN A 2 -0.49 -18.37 -0.89
N LYS A 3 -1.30 -17.47 -0.34
CA LYS A 3 -2.60 -17.07 -0.91
C LYS A 3 -2.54 -15.65 -1.45
N LEU A 4 -2.94 -15.46 -2.71
CA LEU A 4 -3.07 -14.14 -3.32
C LEU A 4 -4.14 -13.30 -2.60
N LEU A 5 -3.79 -12.07 -2.25
CA LEU A 5 -4.70 -11.09 -1.64
C LEU A 5 -5.38 -10.25 -2.73
N ASN A 6 -6.51 -10.74 -3.24
CA ASN A 6 -7.32 -10.00 -4.23
C ASN A 6 -8.14 -8.86 -3.60
N ASN A 7 -8.43 -8.95 -2.30
CA ASN A 7 -9.14 -7.94 -1.52
C ASN A 7 -8.60 -8.01 -0.09
N PHE A 8 -8.09 -6.90 0.43
CA PHE A 8 -7.47 -6.81 1.74
C PHE A 8 -7.57 -5.38 2.27
N PHE A 9 -7.42 -5.22 3.57
CA PHE A 9 -7.28 -3.91 4.17
C PHE A 9 -5.84 -3.42 4.13
N LEU A 10 -5.62 -2.14 3.90
CA LEU A 10 -4.29 -1.54 3.83
C LEU A 10 -3.48 -1.81 5.11
N SER A 11 -4.12 -1.80 6.28
CA SER A 11 -3.45 -2.11 7.55
C SER A 11 -2.90 -3.54 7.64
N GLU A 12 -3.39 -4.50 6.84
CA GLU A 12 -2.88 -5.87 6.81
C GLU A 12 -1.44 -5.93 6.29
N VAL A 13 -1.06 -5.00 5.41
CA VAL A 13 0.25 -4.98 4.76
C VAL A 13 1.14 -3.83 5.25
N LEU A 14 0.58 -2.74 5.77
CA LEU A 14 1.37 -1.63 6.31
C LEU A 14 2.22 -2.06 7.50
N TYR A 15 3.44 -1.54 7.53
CA TYR A 15 4.49 -1.75 8.52
C TYR A 15 4.93 -3.21 8.70
N ARG A 16 4.40 -4.13 7.88
CA ARG A 16 4.81 -5.53 7.85
C ARG A 16 6.11 -5.69 7.09
N LYS A 17 6.89 -6.70 7.51
CA LYS A 17 8.01 -7.21 6.70
C LYS A 17 7.41 -7.78 5.42
N VAL A 18 7.93 -7.33 4.28
CA VAL A 18 7.58 -7.86 2.96
C VAL A 18 8.78 -8.58 2.38
N TYR A 19 8.50 -9.70 1.72
CA TYR A 19 9.47 -10.54 1.04
C TYR A 19 9.14 -10.58 -0.45
N ASP A 20 10.13 -10.78 -1.31
CA ASP A 20 9.87 -10.97 -2.75
C ASP A 20 9.42 -12.41 -3.06
N GLU A 21 9.17 -12.72 -4.34
CA GLU A 21 8.78 -14.06 -4.77
C GLU A 21 9.82 -15.16 -4.50
N TYR A 22 11.08 -14.80 -4.23
CA TYR A 22 12.16 -15.73 -3.89
C TYR A 22 12.31 -15.91 -2.38
N GLY A 23 11.54 -15.16 -1.57
CA GLY A 23 11.60 -15.19 -0.12
C GLY A 23 12.64 -14.26 0.48
N GLU A 24 13.28 -13.42 -0.33
CA GLU A 24 14.28 -12.46 0.13
C GLU A 24 13.63 -11.27 0.82
N TYR A 25 14.26 -10.79 1.89
CA TYR A 25 13.72 -9.68 2.67
C TYR A 25 13.89 -8.34 1.93
N VAL A 26 12.76 -7.79 1.47
CA VAL A 26 12.73 -6.50 0.76
C VAL A 26 12.78 -5.33 1.75
N GLY A 27 12.04 -5.40 2.86
CA GLY A 27 11.97 -4.32 3.85
C GLY A 27 10.63 -4.29 4.59
N LYS A 28 10.30 -3.18 5.24
CA LYS A 28 8.94 -2.94 5.76
C LYS A 28 8.13 -2.08 4.79
N LEU A 29 6.94 -2.52 4.40
CA LEU A 29 6.04 -1.68 3.59
C LEU A 29 5.57 -0.51 4.43
N TRP A 30 6.01 0.69 4.10
CA TRP A 30 5.66 1.91 4.83
C TRP A 30 4.40 2.57 4.28
N ASP A 31 4.21 2.53 2.96
CA ASP A 31 3.07 3.19 2.33
C ASP A 31 2.89 2.75 0.86
N ILE A 32 1.78 3.15 0.26
CA ILE A 32 1.45 2.97 -1.16
C ILE A 32 1.12 4.34 -1.76
N TYR A 33 1.67 4.61 -2.95
CA TYR A 33 1.34 5.76 -3.78
C TYR A 33 0.16 5.44 -4.68
N VAL A 34 -0.82 6.33 -4.77
CA VAL A 34 -1.96 6.21 -5.66
C VAL A 34 -2.17 7.46 -6.52
N THR A 35 -2.94 7.32 -7.60
CA THR A 35 -3.37 8.44 -8.47
C THR A 35 -4.33 9.40 -7.75
N ALA A 36 -4.24 10.69 -8.08
CA ALA A 36 -5.02 11.77 -7.45
C ALA A 36 -6.49 11.84 -7.91
N ASP A 37 -6.75 11.60 -9.21
CA ASP A 37 -7.98 12.06 -9.88
C ASP A 37 -8.82 10.92 -10.50
N GLU A 38 -8.99 9.81 -9.78
CA GLU A 38 -9.85 8.69 -10.21
C GLU A 38 -10.93 8.38 -9.18
N SER A 39 -12.11 7.94 -9.66
CA SER A 39 -13.19 7.40 -8.80
C SER A 39 -12.72 6.23 -7.93
N TYR A 40 -11.71 5.50 -8.41
CA TYR A 40 -11.00 4.43 -7.70
C TYR A 40 -9.49 4.63 -7.87
N PRO A 41 -8.81 5.32 -6.92
CA PRO A 41 -7.37 5.59 -7.00
C PRO A 41 -6.57 4.31 -7.26
N ARG A 42 -5.74 4.34 -8.30
CA ARG A 42 -4.89 3.23 -8.72
C ARG A 42 -3.57 3.30 -7.96
N ALA A 43 -3.13 2.20 -7.39
CA ALA A 43 -1.79 2.07 -6.83
C ALA A 43 -0.75 2.05 -7.95
N ILE A 44 0.25 2.92 -7.83
CA ILE A 44 1.31 3.13 -8.83
C ILE A 44 2.71 3.02 -8.26
N GLY A 45 2.85 3.09 -6.94
CA GLY A 45 4.13 2.97 -6.28
C GLY A 45 4.00 2.52 -4.84
N TYR A 46 5.12 2.18 -4.22
CA TYR A 46 5.18 1.81 -2.81
C TYR A 46 6.43 2.38 -2.15
N LYS A 47 6.34 2.55 -0.84
CA LYS A 47 7.42 3.06 0.00
C LYS A 47 7.89 1.96 0.93
N ILE A 48 9.18 1.64 0.89
CA ILE A 48 9.81 0.66 1.78
C ILE A 48 10.68 1.38 2.81
N LYS A 49 10.69 0.87 4.04
CA LYS A 49 11.71 1.18 5.05
C LYS A 49 12.69 0.01 5.19
N LYS A 50 13.97 0.21 4.89
CA LYS A 50 15.05 -0.79 5.02
C LYS A 50 16.31 -0.10 5.54
N GLY A 51 16.98 -0.67 6.53
CA GLY A 51 18.22 -0.10 7.07
C GLY A 51 18.10 1.31 7.67
N GLY A 52 16.89 1.75 8.05
CA GLY A 52 16.64 3.11 8.52
C GLY A 52 16.24 4.11 7.42
N GLU A 53 16.50 3.76 6.16
CA GLU A 53 16.20 4.60 5.01
C GLU A 53 14.82 4.31 4.42
N TYR A 54 14.28 5.31 3.72
CA TYR A 54 13.03 5.22 2.99
C TYR A 54 13.28 5.23 1.49
N ILE A 55 12.87 4.15 0.82
CA ILE A 55 13.02 3.99 -0.62
C ILE A 55 11.63 3.96 -1.26
N ASN A 56 11.49 4.64 -2.40
CA ASN A 56 10.22 4.78 -3.09
C ASN A 56 10.35 4.17 -4.48
N TYR A 57 9.44 3.28 -4.82
CA TYR A 57 9.46 2.53 -6.07
C TYR A 57 8.17 2.80 -6.84
N GLU A 58 8.29 2.99 -8.15
CA GLU A 58 7.17 2.89 -9.09
C GLU A 58 7.08 1.45 -9.60
N PHE A 59 5.87 0.98 -9.91
CA PHE A 59 5.66 -0.34 -10.51
C PHE A 59 4.64 -0.29 -11.64
N LYS A 60 4.72 -1.26 -12.55
CA LYS A 60 3.65 -1.51 -13.54
C LYS A 60 2.52 -2.35 -12.94
N SER A 61 2.86 -3.39 -12.19
CA SER A 61 1.91 -4.20 -11.42
C SER A 61 2.52 -4.69 -10.11
N ILE A 62 1.68 -4.83 -9.09
CA ILE A 62 2.04 -5.37 -7.78
C ILE A 62 1.00 -6.39 -7.32
N HIS A 63 1.47 -7.49 -6.71
CA HIS A 63 0.63 -8.50 -6.09
C HIS A 63 1.12 -8.80 -4.68
N PHE A 64 0.19 -8.89 -3.73
CA PHE A 64 0.47 -9.29 -2.37
C PHE A 64 -0.04 -10.70 -2.11
N TYR A 65 0.77 -11.49 -1.44
CA TYR A 65 0.40 -12.83 -1.00
C TYR A 65 0.59 -12.94 0.50
N ARG A 66 -0.25 -13.74 1.14
CA ARG A 66 -0.09 -14.09 2.56
C ARG A 66 0.18 -15.57 2.69
N GLU A 67 1.22 -15.92 3.42
CA GLU A 67 1.45 -17.29 3.86
C GLU A 67 0.61 -17.59 5.09
N ASP A 68 -0.21 -18.64 5.05
CA ASP A 68 -1.22 -18.91 6.08
C ASP A 68 -0.60 -19.23 7.46
N GLU A 69 0.49 -20.01 7.48
CA GLU A 69 1.13 -20.46 8.73
C GLU A 69 1.89 -19.33 9.43
N SER A 70 2.75 -18.61 8.69
CA SER A 70 3.63 -17.60 9.26
C SER A 70 3.04 -16.19 9.25
N ARG A 71 1.93 -15.98 8.52
CA ARG A 71 1.35 -14.66 8.19
C ARG A 71 2.34 -13.70 7.52
N LYS A 72 3.42 -14.23 6.91
CA LYS A 72 4.34 -13.43 6.11
C LYS A 72 3.62 -12.85 4.90
N ILE A 73 3.97 -11.62 4.56
CA ILE A 73 3.49 -10.94 3.37
C ILE A 73 4.57 -11.01 2.31
N TYR A 74 4.23 -11.57 1.16
CA TYR A 74 5.07 -11.59 -0.02
C TYR A 74 4.55 -10.58 -1.03
N MET A 75 5.46 -10.00 -1.80
CA MET A 75 5.19 -8.93 -2.73
C MET A 75 5.89 -9.27 -4.05
N GLN A 76 5.10 -9.48 -5.10
CA GLN A 76 5.60 -9.66 -6.46
C GLN A 76 5.37 -8.38 -7.24
N VAL A 77 6.43 -7.80 -7.80
CA VAL A 77 6.40 -6.53 -8.53
C VAL A 77 6.95 -6.70 -9.95
N LYS A 78 6.36 -6.02 -10.93
CA LYS A 78 6.86 -6.02 -12.31
C LYS A 78 7.20 -4.60 -12.77
N ALA A 79 8.31 -4.50 -13.51
CA ALA A 79 8.86 -3.27 -14.08
C ALA A 79 9.01 -2.15 -13.03
N VAL A 80 9.92 -2.37 -12.08
CA VAL A 80 10.21 -1.43 -10.99
C VAL A 80 11.16 -0.35 -11.48
N LYS A 81 10.86 0.91 -11.12
CA LYS A 81 11.76 2.06 -11.36
C LYS A 81 11.96 2.87 -10.09
N ASP A 82 13.17 3.39 -9.92
CA ASP A 82 13.57 4.21 -8.78
C ASP A 82 13.25 5.68 -9.02
N THR A 83 12.00 6.01 -9.32
CA THR A 83 11.46 7.38 -9.33
C THR A 83 9.95 7.29 -9.43
N ILE A 84 9.24 8.04 -8.59
CA ILE A 84 7.78 8.19 -8.70
C ILE A 84 7.51 9.58 -9.28
N MET A 85 6.68 9.67 -10.32
CA MET A 85 6.16 10.95 -10.79
C MET A 85 5.29 11.60 -9.69
N ARG A 86 5.86 12.60 -9.01
CA ARG A 86 5.24 13.26 -7.83
C ARG A 86 4.03 14.13 -8.18
N LYS A 87 3.88 14.56 -9.43
CA LYS A 87 2.91 15.60 -9.81
C LYS A 87 1.44 15.15 -9.73
N TYR A 88 1.17 13.84 -9.71
CA TYR A 88 -0.19 13.28 -9.76
C TYR A 88 -0.42 12.14 -8.77
N SER A 89 0.39 12.05 -7.72
CA SER A 89 0.35 10.94 -6.79
C SER A 89 0.41 11.37 -5.33
N TYR A 90 -0.30 10.63 -4.48
CA TYR A 90 -0.29 10.85 -3.03
C TYR A 90 -0.12 9.54 -2.28
N LEU A 91 0.34 9.65 -1.04
CA LEU A 91 0.56 8.55 -0.12
C LEU A 91 -0.73 8.19 0.62
N LEU A 92 -1.12 6.91 0.63
CA LEU A 92 -2.37 6.47 1.27
C LEU A 92 -2.39 6.73 2.77
N SER A 93 -1.30 6.47 3.49
CA SER A 93 -1.25 6.75 4.92
C SER A 93 -1.36 8.24 5.23
N LYS A 94 -0.83 9.11 4.36
CA LYS A 94 -0.95 10.57 4.50
C LYS A 94 -2.36 11.08 4.24
N ASN A 95 -3.07 10.55 3.24
CA ASN A 95 -4.47 10.95 3.01
C ASN A 95 -5.44 10.36 4.05
N LEU A 96 -5.09 9.24 4.69
CA LEU A 96 -5.77 8.79 5.91
C LEU A 96 -5.55 9.77 7.07
N LEU A 97 -4.33 10.33 7.21
CA LEU A 97 -3.99 11.34 8.21
C LEU A 97 -4.63 12.71 7.95
N ASP A 98 -4.74 13.16 6.70
CA ASP A 98 -5.35 14.46 6.38
C ASP A 98 -6.85 14.49 6.71
N LYS A 99 -7.55 13.35 6.60
CA LYS A 99 -8.92 13.21 7.13
C LYS A 99 -8.97 13.11 8.67
N GLN A 100 -7.88 12.69 9.33
CA GLN A 100 -7.77 12.68 10.80
C GLN A 100 -7.53 14.09 11.37
N ILE A 101 -6.85 14.99 10.64
CA ILE A 101 -6.49 16.32 11.15
C ILE A 101 -7.69 17.30 11.12
N VAL A 102 -8.69 17.07 10.27
CA VAL A 102 -9.90 17.91 10.23
C VAL A 102 -10.73 17.77 11.53
N ASP A 103 -10.67 16.63 12.21
CA ASP A 103 -11.46 16.34 13.43
C ASP A 103 -10.76 16.75 14.75
N ILE A 104 -9.47 17.12 14.71
CA ILE A 104 -8.76 17.60 15.92
C ILE A 104 -8.98 19.09 16.22
N ASN A 105 -9.68 19.82 15.34
CA ASN A 105 -10.07 21.22 15.58
C ASN A 105 -11.53 21.41 16.03
N GLY A 106 -12.27 20.33 16.34
CA GLY A 106 -13.66 20.50 16.76
C GLY A 106 -14.42 19.22 17.09
N LYS A 107 -13.95 18.46 18.09
CA LYS A 107 -14.70 17.40 18.79
C LYS A 107 -15.29 16.28 17.90
N LYS A 108 -14.49 15.27 17.56
CA LYS A 108 -14.81 13.83 17.76
C LYS A 108 -13.58 12.96 17.47
N LEU A 109 -13.29 11.98 18.33
CA LEU A 109 -12.37 10.87 17.98
C LEU A 109 -13.11 9.93 17.02
N VAL A 110 -13.12 10.24 15.71
CA VAL A 110 -13.68 9.32 14.70
C VAL A 110 -12.64 8.26 14.38
N ARG A 111 -12.92 7.03 14.80
CA ARG A 111 -12.17 5.84 14.38
C ARG A 111 -12.29 5.72 12.86
N VAL A 112 -11.19 5.95 12.15
CA VAL A 112 -11.15 5.90 10.68
C VAL A 112 -11.31 4.46 10.21
N ASN A 113 -12.24 4.21 9.30
CA ASN A 113 -12.37 2.93 8.62
C ASN A 113 -11.13 2.66 7.78
N ASP A 114 -10.59 1.46 7.91
CA ASP A 114 -9.43 1.00 7.16
C ASP A 114 -9.68 1.05 5.65
N LEU A 115 -8.67 1.39 4.86
CA LEU A 115 -8.82 1.44 3.40
C LEU A 115 -8.85 0.03 2.84
N ARG A 116 -9.88 -0.28 2.04
CA ARG A 116 -9.93 -1.53 1.31
C ARG A 116 -9.15 -1.39 0.00
N MET A 117 -8.26 -2.34 -0.24
CA MET A 117 -7.50 -2.50 -1.47
C MET A 117 -8.06 -3.69 -2.23
N ALA A 118 -8.26 -3.57 -3.54
CA ALA A 118 -8.74 -4.67 -4.36
C ALA A 118 -8.12 -4.70 -5.75
N LYS A 119 -7.98 -5.90 -6.30
CA LYS A 119 -7.52 -6.12 -7.67
C LYS A 119 -8.71 -5.99 -8.64
N MET A 120 -8.65 -5.03 -9.56
CA MET A 120 -9.66 -4.77 -10.59
C MET A 120 -8.98 -4.62 -11.95
N VAL A 121 -9.34 -5.47 -12.92
CA VAL A 121 -8.79 -5.44 -14.30
C VAL A 121 -7.25 -5.43 -14.31
N GLY A 122 -6.63 -6.21 -13.41
CA GLY A 122 -5.17 -6.31 -13.30
C GLY A 122 -4.50 -5.20 -12.47
N GLU A 123 -5.24 -4.19 -12.05
CA GLU A 123 -4.73 -3.05 -11.26
C GLU A 123 -5.10 -3.19 -9.79
N LEU A 124 -4.22 -2.75 -8.90
CA LEU A 124 -4.55 -2.63 -7.49
C LEU A 124 -5.18 -1.25 -7.25
N LYS A 125 -6.42 -1.21 -6.78
CA LYS A 125 -7.20 0.02 -6.57
C LYS A 125 -7.67 0.16 -5.13
N VAL A 126 -7.88 1.40 -4.70
CA VAL A 126 -8.52 1.73 -3.43
C VAL A 126 -10.04 1.73 -3.62
N ILE A 127 -10.75 1.02 -2.74
CA ILE A 127 -12.22 0.98 -2.69
C ILE A 127 -12.67 1.66 -1.40
N ARG A 128 -13.63 2.57 -1.48
CA ARG A 128 -14.30 3.10 -0.28
C ARG A 128 -15.25 2.04 0.26
N SER A 129 -15.05 1.66 1.53
CA SER A 129 -16.00 0.84 2.30
C SER A 129 -17.22 1.66 2.70
#